data_AF-A0A2V9KWL2-F1
#
_entry.id   AF-A0A2V9KWL2-F1
#
_cell.length_a   1.000
_cell.length_b   1.000
_cell.length_c   1.000
_cell.angle_alpha   90.00
_cell.angle_beta   90.00
_cell.angle_gamma   90.00
#
_symmetry.space_group_name_H-M   'P 1'
#
loop_
_entity.id
_entity.type
_entity.pdbx_description
1 polymer ?
#
loop_
_entity_poly.entity_id
_entity_poly.type
_entity_poly.pdbx_seq_one_letter_code
_entity_poly.pdbx_strand_id
1 'polypeptide(L)'
;MKAFTAVEIGYYSHVARLSIREMLEKLKEAGLGSLPGGGAEIFAPAVRRVICDHKIGAHTWLQVHRTAHELGLHSNATMLYGHIESAEDSTDHLLELRKLQDETHGFQ
;
A
#
# COMPACT_ATOMS: atom_id res chain seq x y z
N MET A 1 -7.97 -14.93 -5.56
CA MET A 1 -7.22 -14.28 -6.67
C MET A 1 -6.28 -13.22 -6.11
N LYS A 2 -5.07 -13.04 -6.66
CA LYS A 2 -4.18 -11.91 -6.32
C LYS A 2 -4.40 -10.77 -7.32
N ALA A 3 -4.83 -9.60 -6.87
CA ALA A 3 -5.16 -8.47 -7.76
C ALA A 3 -5.11 -7.13 -7.01
N PHE A 4 -4.94 -6.05 -7.77
CA PHE A 4 -5.00 -4.63 -7.36
C PHE A 4 -4.05 -4.21 -6.23
N THR A 5 -3.12 -3.33 -6.56
CA THR A 5 -2.26 -2.64 -5.60
C THR A 5 -3.07 -1.68 -4.73
N ALA A 6 -2.47 -1.19 -3.65
CA ALA A 6 -3.09 -0.16 -2.82
C ALA A 6 -3.42 1.14 -3.60
N VAL A 7 -2.70 1.43 -4.68
CA VAL A 7 -3.00 2.59 -5.55
C VAL A 7 -4.38 2.42 -6.20
N GLU A 8 -4.68 1.24 -6.74
CA GLU A 8 -5.96 0.94 -7.37
C GLU A 8 -7.08 0.88 -6.33
N ILE A 9 -6.84 0.28 -5.15
CA ILE A 9 -7.83 0.27 -4.06
C ILE A 9 -8.17 1.70 -3.62
N GLY A 10 -7.18 2.57 -3.47
CA GLY A 10 -7.39 3.98 -3.12
C GLY A 10 -8.19 4.72 -4.20
N TYR A 11 -7.85 4.50 -5.47
CA TYR A 11 -8.59 5.07 -6.60
C TYR A 11 -10.05 4.59 -6.65
N TYR A 12 -10.31 3.29 -6.52
CA TYR A 12 -11.66 2.73 -6.52
C TYR A 12 -12.48 3.22 -5.33
N SER A 13 -11.89 3.29 -4.14
CA SER A 13 -12.53 3.85 -2.95
C SER A 13 -12.99 5.29 -3.19
N HIS A 14 -12.13 6.11 -3.81
CA HIS A 14 -12.45 7.50 -4.16
C HIS A 14 -13.60 7.59 -5.19
N VAL A 15 -13.50 6.87 -6.31
CA VAL A 15 -14.51 6.90 -7.39
C VAL A 15 -15.85 6.36 -6.93
N ALA A 16 -15.86 5.26 -6.17
CA ALA A 16 -17.06 4.63 -5.65
C ALA A 16 -17.64 5.35 -4.42
N ARG A 17 -16.94 6.34 -3.87
CA ARG A 17 -17.27 7.03 -2.60
C ARG A 17 -17.47 6.06 -1.44
N LEU A 18 -16.61 5.05 -1.37
CA LEU A 18 -16.55 4.07 -0.31
C LEU A 18 -15.32 4.31 0.55
N SER A 19 -15.38 3.94 1.82
CA SER A 19 -14.17 3.78 2.62
C SER A 19 -13.31 2.65 2.05
N ILE A 20 -12.00 2.69 2.35
CA ILE A 20 -11.06 1.62 2.00
C ILE A 20 -11.56 0.25 2.49
N ARG A 21 -12.13 0.22 3.70
CA ARG A 21 -12.70 -0.99 4.32
C ARG A 21 -13.86 -1.54 3.51
N GLU A 22 -14.87 -0.72 3.20
CA GLU A 22 -16.03 -1.15 2.40
C GLU A 22 -15.61 -1.62 1.00
N MET A 23 -14.64 -0.94 0.39
CA MET A 23 -14.11 -1.35 -0.92
C MET A 23 -13.43 -2.72 -0.84
N LEU A 24 -12.58 -2.95 0.16
CA LEU A 24 -11.90 -4.23 0.35
C LEU A 24 -12.86 -5.37 0.72
N GLU A 25 -13.87 -5.10 1.54
CA GLU A 25 -14.93 -6.07 1.89
C GLU A 25 -15.68 -6.53 0.63
N LYS A 26 -16.10 -5.58 -0.22
CA LYS A 26 -16.76 -5.91 -1.50
C LYS A 26 -15.87 -6.71 -2.44
N LEU A 27 -14.58 -6.35 -2.55
CA LEU A 27 -13.65 -7.10 -3.41
C LEU A 27 -13.37 -8.49 -2.84
N LYS A 28 -13.27 -8.64 -1.53
CA LYS A 28 -13.11 -9.93 -0.85
C LYS A 28 -14.32 -10.82 -1.09
N GLU A 29 -15.54 -10.29 -0.95
CA GLU A 29 -16.79 -10.99 -1.30
C GLU A 29 -16.81 -11.43 -2.78
N ALA A 30 -16.23 -10.62 -3.67
CA ALA A 30 -16.07 -10.94 -5.09
C ALA A 30 -14.91 -11.91 -5.41
N GLY A 31 -14.15 -12.38 -4.42
CA GLY A 31 -13.09 -13.39 -4.58
C GLY A 31 -11.64 -12.87 -4.56
N LEU A 32 -11.42 -11.62 -4.15
CA LEU A 32 -10.08 -11.12 -3.84
C LEU A 32 -9.49 -11.92 -2.67
N GLY A 33 -8.29 -12.48 -2.87
CA GLY A 33 -7.60 -13.30 -1.88
C GLY A 33 -6.31 -12.69 -1.33
N SER A 34 -5.64 -11.82 -2.10
CA SER A 34 -4.45 -11.09 -1.64
C SER A 34 -4.15 -9.88 -2.53
N LEU A 35 -3.36 -8.94 -2.00
CA LEU A 35 -2.94 -7.74 -2.72
C LEU A 35 -1.45 -7.84 -3.15
N PRO A 36 -1.08 -7.48 -4.38
CA PRO A 36 0.31 -7.22 -4.75
C PRO A 36 0.86 -5.97 -4.03
N GLY A 37 2.18 -5.94 -3.80
CA GLY A 37 2.85 -4.86 -3.06
C GLY A 37 3.31 -3.66 -3.87
N GLY A 38 2.85 -3.53 -5.12
CA GLY A 38 3.26 -2.44 -6.00
C GLY A 38 2.76 -1.06 -5.55
N GLY A 39 3.34 0.00 -6.11
CA GLY A 39 2.91 1.38 -5.89
C GLY A 39 3.39 2.03 -4.59
N ALA A 40 4.19 1.30 -3.81
CA ALA A 40 4.85 1.83 -2.61
C ALA A 40 5.96 2.83 -2.97
N GLU A 41 6.70 2.58 -4.05
CA GLU A 41 7.86 3.37 -4.49
C GLU A 41 8.84 3.65 -3.33
N ILE A 42 9.24 4.91 -3.13
CA ILE A 42 9.79 5.41 -1.87
C ILE A 42 8.70 6.20 -1.13
N PHE A 43 8.66 6.13 0.20
CA PHE A 43 7.62 6.80 0.99
C PHE A 43 7.88 8.29 1.21
N ALA A 44 9.15 8.70 1.21
CA ALA A 44 9.56 10.08 1.41
C ALA A 44 8.81 11.05 0.46
N PRO A 45 8.05 12.04 0.98
CA PRO A 45 7.25 12.93 0.15
C PRO A 45 8.05 13.73 -0.89
N ALA A 46 9.31 14.07 -0.58
CA ALA A 46 10.19 14.78 -1.52
C ALA A 46 10.49 13.93 -2.75
N VAL A 47 10.85 12.66 -2.56
CA VAL A 47 11.10 11.70 -3.64
C VAL A 47 9.81 11.45 -4.44
N ARG A 48 8.69 11.18 -3.76
CA ARG A 48 7.39 10.92 -4.42
C ARG A 48 6.92 12.05 -5.32
N ARG A 49 7.11 13.31 -4.90
CA ARG A 49 6.75 14.49 -5.72
C ARG A 49 7.49 14.54 -7.06
N VAL A 50 8.66 13.92 -7.15
CA VAL A 50 9.44 13.89 -8.39
C VAL A 50 9.07 12.68 -9.25
N ILE A 51 8.88 11.50 -8.63
CA ILE A 51 8.74 10.25 -9.39
C ILE A 51 7.29 9.78 -9.61
N CYS A 52 6.34 10.22 -8.77
CA CYS A 52 4.96 9.71 -8.79
C CYS A 52 3.95 10.62 -8.07
N ASP A 53 3.91 11.91 -8.43
CA ASP A 53 3.06 12.93 -7.79
C ASP A 53 1.54 12.68 -7.82
N HIS A 54 1.06 11.95 -8.82
CA HIS A 54 -0.35 11.63 -9.05
C HIS A 54 -0.83 10.36 -8.31
N LYS A 55 0.09 9.58 -7.72
CA LYS A 55 -0.27 8.37 -6.95
C LYS A 55 -0.66 8.73 -5.52
N ILE A 56 -1.39 7.83 -4.85
CA ILE A 56 -1.68 7.96 -3.41
C ILE A 56 -0.39 8.11 -2.59
N GLY A 57 -0.46 8.82 -1.46
CA GLY A 57 0.69 8.97 -0.55
C GLY A 57 0.99 7.73 0.26
N ALA A 58 2.16 7.71 0.92
CA ALA A 58 2.61 6.62 1.78
C ALA A 58 1.59 6.25 2.87
N HIS A 59 1.02 7.26 3.53
CA HIS A 59 -0.01 7.06 4.55
C HIS A 59 -1.20 6.24 4.02
N THR A 60 -1.78 6.65 2.89
CA THR A 60 -2.91 5.94 2.29
C THR A 60 -2.51 4.53 1.85
N TRP A 61 -1.31 4.36 1.29
CA TRP A 61 -0.79 3.04 0.91
C TRP A 61 -0.75 2.11 2.14
N LEU A 62 -0.14 2.55 3.24
CA LEU A 62 -0.06 1.79 4.49
C LEU A 62 -1.45 1.51 5.08
N GLN A 63 -2.39 2.46 5.00
CA GLN A 63 -3.78 2.28 5.48
C GLN A 63 -4.53 1.21 4.69
N VAL A 64 -4.33 1.11 3.37
CA VAL A 64 -4.92 0.04 2.56
C VAL A 64 -4.40 -1.32 3.01
N HIS A 65 -3.08 -1.47 3.14
CA HIS A 65 -2.48 -2.73 3.56
C HIS A 65 -2.89 -3.12 4.98
N ARG A 66 -2.91 -2.16 5.92
CA ARG A 66 -3.44 -2.36 7.28
C ARG A 66 -4.87 -2.88 7.26
N THR A 67 -5.75 -2.21 6.53
CA THR A 67 -7.17 -2.58 6.45
C THR A 67 -7.34 -3.96 5.81
N ALA A 68 -6.56 -4.27 4.79
CA ALA A 68 -6.56 -5.60 4.17
C ALA A 68 -6.15 -6.68 5.18
N HIS A 69 -5.10 -6.44 5.97
CA HIS A 69 -4.64 -7.38 7.00
C HIS A 69 -5.67 -7.57 8.11
N GLU A 70 -6.31 -6.50 8.58
CA GLU A 70 -7.42 -6.56 9.54
C GLU A 70 -8.63 -7.33 9.01
N LEU A 71 -8.81 -7.38 7.69
CA LEU A 71 -9.81 -8.19 7.01
C LEU A 71 -9.36 -9.63 6.74
N GLY A 72 -8.18 -10.03 7.22
CA GLY A 72 -7.60 -11.36 7.02
C GLY A 72 -7.09 -11.61 5.60
N LEU A 73 -6.89 -10.56 4.80
CA LEU A 73 -6.18 -10.66 3.53
C LEU A 73 -4.69 -10.52 3.76
N HIS A 74 -3.90 -11.21 2.96
CA HIS A 74 -2.46 -11.03 2.93
C HIS A 74 -2.03 -10.13 1.78
N SER A 75 -0.83 -9.57 1.89
CA SER A 75 -0.25 -8.76 0.82
C SER A 75 1.28 -8.86 0.76
N ASN A 76 1.89 -8.25 -0.24
CA ASN A 76 3.34 -8.04 -0.27
C ASN A 76 3.62 -6.54 -0.15
N ALA A 77 4.89 -6.18 0.00
CA ALA A 77 5.38 -4.80 -0.14
C ALA A 77 6.54 -4.78 -1.15
N THR A 78 6.74 -3.65 -1.81
CA THR A 78 7.88 -3.42 -2.71
C THR A 78 8.55 -2.11 -2.35
N MET A 79 9.81 -1.94 -2.72
CA MET A 79 10.52 -0.66 -2.65
C MET A 79 11.23 -0.45 -3.98
N LEU A 80 10.94 0.65 -4.66
CA LEU A 80 11.69 1.06 -5.84
C LEU A 80 12.90 1.85 -5.36
N TYR A 81 14.12 1.40 -5.67
CA TYR A 81 15.37 2.02 -5.17
C TYR A 81 16.42 2.12 -6.29
N GLY A 82 17.49 2.87 -6.03
CA GLY A 82 18.60 3.12 -6.95
C GLY A 82 18.37 4.33 -7.87
N HIS A 83 17.60 5.33 -7.44
CA HIS A 83 17.31 6.52 -8.26
C HIS A 83 17.69 7.82 -7.55
N ILE A 84 16.74 8.58 -6.98
CA ILE A 84 16.99 9.93 -6.42
C ILE A 84 16.94 9.99 -4.89
N GLU A 85 16.55 8.89 -4.26
CA GLU A 85 16.38 8.78 -2.81
C GLU A 85 17.71 8.72 -2.07
N SER A 86 17.71 9.14 -0.80
CA SER A 86 18.86 8.93 0.09
C SER A 86 18.82 7.53 0.74
N ALA A 87 19.92 7.18 1.42
CA ALA A 87 19.96 5.97 2.24
C ALA A 87 18.99 6.05 3.42
N GLU A 88 18.78 7.24 3.97
CA GLU A 88 17.80 7.54 5.02
C GLU A 88 16.37 7.34 4.50
N ASP A 89 16.03 7.84 3.31
CA ASP A 89 14.70 7.63 2.71
C ASP A 89 14.38 6.14 2.54
N SER A 90 15.38 5.35 2.12
CA SER A 90 15.26 3.89 1.98
C SER A 90 15.10 3.20 3.34
N THR A 91 15.84 3.64 4.35
CA THR A 91 15.77 3.10 5.71
C THR A 91 14.40 3.40 6.34
N ASP A 92 13.92 4.63 6.23
CA ASP A 92 12.61 5.06 6.72
C ASP A 92 11.48 4.28 6.06
N HIS A 93 11.58 4.03 4.74
CA HIS A 93 10.63 3.19 4.04
C HIS A 93 10.55 1.77 4.64
N LEU A 94 11.70 1.14 4.86
CA LEU A 94 11.76 -0.20 5.46
C LEU A 94 11.26 -0.22 6.91
N LEU A 95 11.53 0.83 7.69
CA LEU A 95 11.05 0.96 9.07
C LEU A 95 9.52 1.06 9.14
N GLU A 96 8.90 1.82 8.24
CA GLU A 96 7.43 1.92 8.14
C GLU A 96 6.80 0.57 7.73
N LEU A 97 7.40 -0.13 6.75
CA LEU A 97 6.95 -1.47 6.36
C LEU A 97 7.06 -2.47 7.53
N ARG A 98 8.20 -2.48 8.23
CA ARG A 98 8.42 -3.33 9.40
C ARG A 98 7.43 -3.03 10.51
N LYS A 99 7.20 -1.75 10.83
CA LYS A 99 6.23 -1.34 11.84
C LYS A 99 4.83 -1.88 11.52
N LEU A 100 4.38 -1.74 10.28
CA LEU A 100 3.09 -2.29 9.88
C LEU A 100 3.08 -3.82 9.94
N GLN A 101 4.19 -4.48 9.61
CA GLN A 101 4.31 -5.94 9.76
C GLN A 101 4.25 -6.39 11.22
N ASP A 102 4.90 -5.68 12.14
CA ASP A 102 4.88 -5.97 13.58
C ASP A 102 3.46 -5.81 14.15
N GLU A 103 2.68 -4.89 13.60
CA GLU A 103 1.30 -4.62 14.05
C GLU A 103 0.27 -5.59 13.48
N THR A 104 0.47 -6.09 12.27
CA THR A 104 -0.58 -6.81 11.51
C THR A 104 -0.20 -8.21 11.04
N HIS A 105 1.10 -8.52 10.97
CA HIS A 105 1.65 -9.79 10.48
C HIS A 105 1.11 -10.23 9.10
N GLY A 106 0.67 -9.29 8.26
CA GLY A 106 -0.05 -9.58 7.02
C GLY A 106 0.78 -9.58 5.74
N PHE A 107 2.01 -9.05 5.77
CA PHE A 107 2.93 -9.12 4.64
C PHE A 107 3.56 -10.53 4.49
N GLN A 108 3.74 -10.97 3.25
CA GLN A 108 4.36 -12.25 2.85
C GLN A 108 5.41 -12.08 1.75
#